data_AF-A0A7Y1X823-F1
#
_entry.id   AF-A0A7Y1X823-F1
#
_cell.length_a   1.000
_cell.length_b   1.000
_cell.length_c   1.000
_cell.angle_alpha   90.00
_cell.angle_beta   90.00
_cell.angle_gamma   90.00
#
_symmetry.space_group_name_H-M   'P 1'
#
loop_
_entity.id
_entity.type
_entity.pdbx_description
1 polymer ?
#
loop_
_entity_poly.entity_id
_entity_poly.type
_entity_poly.pdbx_seq_one_letter_code
_entity_poly.pdbx_strand_id
1 'polypeptide(L)'
;MNAKNTLVVLAVLLTGCGAGVVPVSTVTTPPSSVPPPTPSSLVPPLPDGYLELEAARDRWNSAALGSYHYTFENDCGECSELASAPRPVVVWGSERYDPGDLAPTVEEIFDGIEDALDAGRSVEVEFDEQLGYPMEVAIDMQERPVDGGTHWIVEDLELGLPGDEVSSAVVAGAERLWQASRPAAYEYTLSVFCDCPLEGSVKTRVEGDRITGSDILYDESNGGMITPLAVDDMFSDLADLMASVDGVVEGGIRFTGSARFHPDLGYPIWVGLDIEVLADDPVLVGLPSRMVVTMTDLHPIQPGG
;
A
#
# COMPACT_ATOMS: atom_id res chain seq x y z
N MET A 1 -4.78 -11.73 29.97
CA MET A 1 -5.79 -10.78 29.49
C MET A 1 -6.78 -11.59 28.65
N ASN A 2 -8.10 -11.35 28.77
CA ASN A 2 -9.10 -12.14 28.05
C ASN A 2 -9.13 -11.72 26.57
N ALA A 3 -8.96 -12.69 25.68
CA ALA A 3 -8.86 -12.55 24.21
C ALA A 3 -10.08 -11.89 23.51
N LYS A 4 -11.18 -11.62 24.24
CA LYS A 4 -12.35 -10.91 23.67
C LYS A 4 -12.17 -9.40 23.50
N ASN A 5 -11.03 -8.84 23.90
CA ASN A 5 -10.84 -7.38 23.90
C ASN A 5 -9.90 -6.87 22.81
N THR A 6 -9.15 -7.69 22.06
CA THR A 6 -8.11 -7.13 21.16
C THR A 6 -8.71 -6.56 19.88
N LEU A 7 -9.62 -7.27 19.20
CA LEU A 7 -10.31 -6.72 18.03
C LEU A 7 -11.41 -5.69 18.37
N VAL A 8 -12.04 -5.82 19.56
CA VAL A 8 -12.97 -4.79 20.07
C VAL A 8 -12.21 -3.51 20.46
N VAL A 9 -10.93 -3.60 20.82
CA VAL A 9 -10.09 -2.41 21.02
C VAL A 9 -9.80 -1.68 19.69
N LEU A 10 -9.82 -2.37 18.55
CA LEU A 10 -9.81 -1.73 17.22
C LEU A 10 -11.10 -0.93 16.94
N ALA A 11 -12.25 -1.40 17.43
CA ALA A 11 -13.54 -0.72 17.27
C ALA A 11 -13.84 0.33 18.36
N VAL A 12 -13.18 0.27 19.53
CA VAL A 12 -13.47 1.15 20.69
C VAL A 12 -12.49 2.32 20.85
N LEU A 13 -11.32 2.30 20.18
CA LEU A 13 -10.33 3.39 20.29
C LEU A 13 -10.51 4.55 19.28
N LEU A 14 -11.48 4.48 18.36
CA LEU A 14 -11.69 5.50 17.33
C LEU A 14 -12.70 6.61 17.70
N THR A 15 -13.22 6.64 18.92
CA THR A 15 -14.11 7.74 19.37
C THR A 15 -13.30 8.99 19.75
N GLY A 16 -12.80 9.73 18.77
CA GLY A 16 -11.90 10.84 19.10
C GLY A 16 -11.57 11.91 18.07
N CYS A 17 -12.30 12.09 16.97
CA CYS A 17 -12.15 13.32 16.16
C CYS A 17 -13.45 13.68 15.42
N GLY A 18 -14.12 14.73 15.88
CA GLY A 18 -15.29 15.27 15.21
C GLY A 18 -14.89 16.03 13.95
N ALA A 19 -15.15 15.45 12.78
CA ALA A 19 -15.08 16.15 11.51
C ALA A 19 -16.26 17.12 11.39
N GLY A 20 -15.95 18.42 11.31
CA GLY A 20 -16.94 19.46 11.04
C GLY A 20 -17.42 19.39 9.59
N VAL A 21 -18.71 19.11 9.40
CA VAL A 21 -19.36 19.11 8.08
C VAL A 21 -19.32 20.52 7.49
N VAL A 22 -18.57 20.71 6.40
CA VAL A 22 -18.55 21.95 5.63
C VAL A 22 -19.69 21.92 4.60
N PRO A 23 -20.56 22.94 4.52
CA PRO A 23 -21.63 22.98 3.54
C PRO A 23 -21.07 23.19 2.12
N VAL A 24 -21.41 22.28 1.21
CA VAL A 24 -21.12 22.38 -0.23
C VAL A 24 -21.89 23.55 -0.83
N SER A 25 -21.18 24.56 -1.31
CA SER A 25 -21.75 25.67 -2.08
C SER A 25 -21.86 25.29 -3.55
N THR A 26 -23.08 25.25 -4.07
CA THR A 26 -23.37 25.04 -5.49
C THR A 26 -22.97 26.28 -6.29
N VAL A 27 -21.85 26.20 -7.00
CA VAL A 27 -21.40 27.23 -7.96
C VAL A 27 -22.23 27.09 -9.24
N THR A 28 -22.98 28.15 -9.59
CA THR A 28 -23.69 28.26 -10.86
C THR A 28 -22.73 28.79 -11.92
N THR A 29 -22.38 27.94 -12.89
CA THR A 29 -21.45 28.28 -13.98
C THR A 29 -22.13 29.24 -14.98
N PRO A 30 -21.50 30.39 -15.33
CA PRO A 30 -22.02 31.27 -16.36
C PRO A 30 -21.82 30.66 -17.77
N PRO A 31 -22.65 31.06 -18.75
CA PRO A 31 -22.56 30.56 -20.12
C PRO A 31 -21.24 31.01 -20.78
N SER A 32 -20.42 30.02 -21.16
CA SER A 32 -19.18 30.24 -21.91
C SER A 32 -19.47 30.74 -23.32
N SER A 33 -18.98 31.95 -23.61
CA SER A 33 -18.84 32.46 -24.97
C SER A 33 -17.63 31.80 -25.64
N VAL A 34 -17.87 31.00 -26.67
CA VAL A 34 -16.83 30.32 -27.48
C VAL A 34 -16.00 31.37 -28.24
N PRO A 35 -14.69 31.51 -27.98
CA PRO A 35 -13.82 32.38 -28.78
C PRO A 35 -13.60 31.79 -30.19
N PRO A 36 -13.36 32.65 -31.20
CA PRO A 36 -13.11 32.21 -32.57
C PRO A 36 -11.83 31.36 -32.69
N PRO A 37 -11.75 30.43 -33.65
CA PRO A 37 -10.60 29.55 -33.81
C PRO A 37 -9.36 30.37 -34.18
N THR A 38 -8.37 30.35 -33.29
CA THR A 38 -7.03 30.88 -33.54
C THR A 38 -6.39 30.12 -34.70
N PRO A 39 -5.73 30.79 -35.66
CA PRO A 39 -5.07 30.12 -36.78
C PRO A 39 -4.03 29.11 -36.27
N SER A 40 -4.06 27.90 -36.86
CA SER A 40 -3.17 26.79 -36.55
C SER A 40 -1.71 27.22 -36.67
N SER A 41 -1.08 27.47 -35.52
CA SER A 41 0.37 27.55 -35.41
C SER A 41 0.93 26.16 -35.73
N LEU A 42 1.97 26.11 -36.55
CA LEU A 42 2.66 24.86 -36.89
C LEU A 42 3.30 24.31 -35.59
N VAL A 43 2.66 23.31 -34.99
CA VAL A 43 3.22 22.60 -33.83
C VAL A 43 4.42 21.81 -34.35
N PRO A 44 5.63 22.01 -33.79
CA PRO A 44 6.78 21.21 -34.16
C PRO A 44 6.48 19.72 -33.91
N PRO A 45 7.04 18.80 -34.72
CA PRO A 45 6.87 17.37 -34.48
C PRO A 45 7.38 17.01 -33.07
N LEU A 46 6.59 16.21 -32.34
CA LEU A 46 6.98 15.68 -31.03
C LEU A 46 8.26 14.85 -31.18
N PRO A 47 9.18 14.88 -30.19
CA PRO A 47 10.30 13.95 -30.11
C PRO A 47 9.81 12.50 -30.15
N ASP A 48 10.57 11.60 -30.77
CA ASP A 48 10.18 10.19 -30.96
C ASP A 48 9.78 9.49 -29.65
N GLY A 49 10.35 9.88 -28.51
CA GLY A 49 10.01 9.32 -27.19
C GLY A 49 8.56 9.59 -26.72
N TYR A 50 7.92 10.67 -27.16
CA TYR A 50 6.52 10.95 -26.77
C TYR A 50 5.53 9.96 -27.38
N LEU A 51 5.77 9.54 -28.63
CA LEU A 51 4.85 8.63 -29.31
C LEU A 51 4.83 7.24 -28.66
N GLU A 52 6.00 6.78 -28.19
CA GLU A 52 6.11 5.53 -27.46
C GLU A 52 5.47 5.64 -26.06
N LEU A 53 5.73 6.74 -25.33
CA LEU A 53 5.13 7.02 -24.03
C LEU A 53 3.59 7.06 -24.10
N GLU A 54 3.01 7.80 -25.04
CA GLU A 54 1.55 7.88 -25.23
C GLU A 54 0.96 6.50 -25.54
N ALA A 55 1.57 5.73 -26.44
CA ALA A 55 1.10 4.40 -26.79
C ALA A 55 1.18 3.42 -25.60
N ALA A 56 2.19 3.55 -24.74
CA ALA A 56 2.35 2.76 -23.53
C ALA A 56 1.30 3.14 -22.47
N ARG A 57 1.11 4.45 -22.23
CA ARG A 57 0.07 5.00 -21.34
C ARG A 57 -1.33 4.57 -21.78
N ASP A 58 -1.60 4.54 -23.08
CA ASP A 58 -2.88 4.05 -23.63
C ASP A 58 -3.11 2.55 -23.36
N ARG A 59 -2.07 1.70 -23.47
CA ARG A 59 -2.17 0.27 -23.11
C ARG A 59 -2.49 0.11 -21.63
N TRP A 60 -1.78 0.86 -20.78
CA TRP A 60 -1.98 0.82 -19.34
C TRP A 60 -3.40 1.25 -18.94
N ASN A 61 -3.85 2.40 -19.44
CA ASN A 61 -5.21 2.91 -19.20
C ASN A 61 -6.29 1.96 -19.73
N SER A 62 -6.04 1.29 -20.85
CA SER A 62 -6.97 0.31 -21.44
C SER A 62 -7.13 -0.96 -20.58
N ALA A 63 -6.14 -1.29 -19.74
CA ALA A 63 -6.25 -2.39 -18.80
C ALA A 63 -7.24 -2.09 -17.65
N ALA A 64 -7.52 -0.79 -17.38
CA ALA A 64 -8.50 -0.32 -16.40
C ALA A 64 -8.38 -1.00 -15.03
N LEU A 65 -7.15 -1.12 -14.54
CA LEU A 65 -6.83 -1.84 -13.31
C LEU A 65 -7.34 -1.06 -12.10
N GLY A 66 -8.19 -1.70 -11.30
CA GLY A 66 -8.66 -1.14 -10.03
C GLY A 66 -7.70 -1.38 -8.86
N SER A 67 -6.82 -2.37 -9.00
CA SER A 67 -5.74 -2.64 -8.05
C SER A 67 -4.63 -3.44 -8.72
N TYR A 68 -3.41 -3.26 -8.24
CA TYR A 68 -2.23 -3.98 -8.68
C TYR A 68 -1.15 -3.88 -7.59
N HIS A 69 -0.13 -4.72 -7.68
CA HIS A 69 1.03 -4.64 -6.82
C HIS A 69 2.30 -5.00 -7.57
N TYR A 70 3.44 -4.49 -7.13
CA TYR A 70 4.74 -4.65 -7.78
C TYR A 70 5.88 -4.43 -6.77
N THR A 71 7.10 -4.71 -7.20
CA THR A 71 8.32 -4.35 -6.49
C THR A 71 8.92 -3.11 -7.16
N PHE A 72 9.23 -2.09 -6.37
CA PHE A 72 9.88 -0.87 -6.82
C PHE A 72 11.30 -0.77 -6.28
N GLU A 73 12.25 -0.42 -7.13
CA GLU A 73 13.63 -0.11 -6.76
C GLU A 73 14.04 1.26 -7.34
N ASN A 74 14.77 2.03 -6.53
CA ASN A 74 15.38 3.29 -6.94
C ASN A 74 16.91 3.15 -6.91
N ASP A 75 17.48 2.73 -8.03
CA ASP A 75 18.92 2.55 -8.21
C ASP A 75 19.63 3.88 -8.51
N CYS A 76 19.44 4.85 -7.62
CA CYS A 76 20.28 6.03 -7.60
C CYS A 76 21.63 5.65 -6.99
N GLY A 77 22.68 5.44 -7.78
CA GLY A 77 23.98 4.86 -7.36
C GLY A 77 24.72 5.52 -6.17
N GLU A 78 24.28 6.69 -5.68
CA GLU A 78 24.78 7.35 -4.45
C GLU A 78 23.77 7.37 -3.28
N CYS A 79 22.61 6.74 -3.43
CA CYS A 79 21.59 6.66 -2.40
C CYS A 79 21.99 5.71 -1.28
N SER A 80 21.35 5.90 -0.12
CA SER A 80 21.51 4.94 0.98
C SER A 80 20.96 3.59 0.57
N GLU A 81 21.52 2.50 1.11
CA GLU A 81 21.02 1.14 0.87
C GLU A 81 19.51 1.01 1.15
N LEU A 82 18.98 1.79 2.12
CA LEU A 82 17.55 1.82 2.43
C LEU A 82 16.71 2.52 1.35
N ALA A 83 17.25 3.55 0.69
CA ALA A 83 16.56 4.24 -0.39
C ALA A 83 16.57 3.41 -1.69
N SER A 84 17.62 2.62 -1.91
CA SER A 84 17.77 1.75 -3.09
C SER A 84 17.26 0.33 -2.90
N ALA A 85 16.87 -0.09 -1.69
CA ALA A 85 16.33 -1.43 -1.50
C ALA A 85 15.01 -1.62 -2.28
N PRO A 86 14.83 -2.78 -2.96
CA PRO A 86 13.56 -3.18 -3.53
C PRO A 86 12.46 -3.18 -2.47
N ARG A 87 11.30 -2.59 -2.79
CA ARG A 87 10.16 -2.49 -1.86
C ARG A 87 8.85 -2.88 -2.53
N PRO A 88 7.97 -3.60 -1.82
CA PRO A 88 6.64 -3.89 -2.35
C PRO A 88 5.79 -2.62 -2.34
N VAL A 89 5.04 -2.43 -3.41
CA VAL A 89 4.03 -1.37 -3.55
C VAL A 89 2.70 -2.02 -3.86
N VAL A 90 1.65 -1.58 -3.19
CA VAL A 90 0.28 -2.01 -3.46
C VAL A 90 -0.56 -0.79 -3.79
N VAL A 91 -1.22 -0.81 -4.94
CA VAL A 91 -2.15 0.23 -5.37
C VAL A 91 -3.57 -0.32 -5.29
N TRP A 92 -4.43 0.36 -4.53
CA TRP A 92 -5.82 -0.04 -4.31
C TRP A 92 -6.78 1.12 -4.60
N GLY A 93 -7.33 1.14 -5.80
CA GLY A 93 -8.05 2.28 -6.33
C GLY A 93 -7.09 3.44 -6.56
N SER A 94 -7.31 4.56 -5.88
CA SER A 94 -6.41 5.73 -5.92
C SER A 94 -5.43 5.79 -4.76
N GLU A 95 -5.47 4.81 -3.86
CA GLU A 95 -4.58 4.75 -2.70
C GLU A 95 -3.34 3.92 -3.03
N ARG A 96 -2.19 4.37 -2.52
CA ARG A 96 -0.91 3.69 -2.61
C ARG A 96 -0.45 3.29 -1.21
N TYR A 97 0.03 2.07 -1.07
CA TYR A 97 0.61 1.55 0.15
C TYR A 97 2.03 1.09 -0.14
N ASP A 98 3.00 1.87 0.31
CA ASP A 98 4.43 1.55 0.18
C ASP A 98 5.18 1.89 1.47
N PRO A 99 6.08 1.01 1.95
CA PRO A 99 6.89 1.32 3.11
C PRO A 99 7.78 2.56 2.88
N GLY A 100 7.45 3.64 3.58
CA GLY A 100 8.21 4.88 3.62
C GLY A 100 7.72 6.01 2.71
N ASP A 101 6.64 5.80 1.95
CA ASP A 101 6.06 6.83 1.06
C ASP A 101 7.06 7.37 0.01
N LEU A 102 7.85 6.47 -0.58
CA LEU A 102 8.94 6.78 -1.50
C LEU A 102 8.76 6.20 -2.90
N ALA A 103 7.91 5.18 -3.09
CA ALA A 103 7.73 4.55 -4.39
C ALA A 103 6.57 5.19 -5.17
N PRO A 104 6.78 5.76 -6.36
CA PRO A 104 5.70 6.28 -7.19
C PRO A 104 4.79 5.16 -7.71
N THR A 105 3.50 5.43 -7.90
CA THR A 105 2.59 4.57 -8.69
C THR A 105 3.01 4.50 -10.16
N VAL A 106 2.48 3.55 -10.93
CA VAL A 106 2.76 3.48 -12.38
C VAL A 106 2.34 4.78 -13.09
N GLU A 107 1.20 5.36 -12.71
CA GLU A 107 0.73 6.65 -13.22
C GLU A 107 1.70 7.79 -12.87
N GLU A 108 2.20 7.84 -11.63
CA GLU A 108 3.17 8.84 -11.20
C GLU A 108 4.52 8.68 -11.92
N ILE A 109 4.92 7.45 -12.26
CA ILE A 109 6.12 7.20 -13.09
C ILE A 109 5.91 7.75 -14.51
N PHE A 110 4.75 7.49 -15.12
CA PHE A 110 4.41 8.06 -16.43
C PHE A 110 4.50 9.58 -16.44
N ASP A 111 3.93 10.23 -15.43
CA ASP A 111 3.97 11.69 -15.29
C ASP A 111 5.40 12.19 -15.07
N GLY A 112 6.22 11.48 -14.29
CA GLY A 112 7.64 11.77 -14.13
C GLY A 112 8.46 11.68 -15.42
N ILE A 113 8.14 10.71 -16.29
CA ILE A 113 8.77 10.59 -17.62
C ILE A 113 8.36 11.76 -18.52
N GLU A 114 7.07 12.09 -18.56
CA GLU A 114 6.52 13.19 -19.35
C GLU A 114 7.15 14.54 -18.94
N ASP A 115 7.21 14.82 -17.64
CA ASP A 115 7.85 16.02 -17.08
C ASP A 115 9.34 16.11 -17.47
N ALA A 116 10.06 15.00 -17.48
CA ALA A 116 11.46 14.95 -17.88
C ALA A 116 11.65 15.23 -19.37
N LEU A 117 10.80 14.67 -20.23
CA LEU A 117 10.80 14.93 -21.67
C LEU A 117 10.45 16.40 -21.97
N ASP A 118 9.45 16.96 -21.27
CA ASP A 118 9.03 18.37 -21.40
C ASP A 118 10.17 19.32 -21.01
N ALA A 119 10.98 18.94 -20.03
CA ALA A 119 12.18 19.66 -19.62
C ALA A 119 13.38 19.44 -20.55
N GLY A 120 13.23 18.67 -21.64
CA GLY A 120 14.28 18.39 -22.62
C GLY A 120 15.38 17.48 -22.09
N ARG A 121 15.08 16.61 -21.12
CA ARG A 121 16.04 15.65 -20.54
C ARG A 121 16.18 14.41 -21.42
N SER A 122 17.32 13.73 -21.27
CA SER A 122 17.49 12.40 -21.85
C SER A 122 16.75 11.41 -20.98
N VAL A 123 15.84 10.64 -21.58
CA VAL A 123 15.03 9.64 -20.91
C VAL A 123 15.14 8.35 -21.72
N GLU A 124 15.55 7.28 -21.05
CA GLU A 124 15.53 5.92 -21.57
C GLU A 124 14.51 5.13 -20.76
N VAL A 125 13.55 4.49 -21.43
CA VAL A 125 12.47 3.74 -20.78
C VAL A 125 12.26 2.43 -21.49
N GLU A 126 12.17 1.35 -20.72
CA GLU A 126 11.66 0.07 -21.20
C GLU A 126 10.22 -0.10 -20.72
N PHE A 127 9.29 -0.31 -21.65
CA PHE A 127 7.88 -0.54 -21.34
C PHE A 127 7.52 -2.03 -21.49
N ASP A 128 6.65 -2.53 -20.63
CA ASP A 128 6.04 -3.84 -20.81
C ASP A 128 5.24 -3.88 -22.12
N GLU A 129 5.44 -4.94 -22.92
CA GLU A 129 4.81 -5.06 -24.23
C GLU A 129 3.28 -5.23 -24.14
N GLN A 130 2.80 -5.86 -23.07
CA GLN A 130 1.40 -6.26 -22.95
C GLN A 130 0.53 -5.18 -22.29
N LEU A 131 0.93 -4.72 -21.12
CA LEU A 131 0.23 -3.77 -20.27
C LEU A 131 0.75 -2.34 -20.46
N GLY A 132 1.97 -2.16 -20.97
CA GLY A 132 2.52 -0.84 -21.25
C GLY A 132 3.08 -0.09 -20.04
N TYR A 133 3.15 -0.67 -18.84
CA TYR A 133 3.77 0.03 -17.71
C TYR A 133 5.29 0.17 -17.91
N PRO A 134 5.93 1.21 -17.36
CA PRO A 134 7.38 1.35 -17.38
C PRO A 134 8.02 0.29 -16.46
N MET A 135 8.91 -0.55 -16.99
CA MET A 135 9.67 -1.56 -16.25
C MET A 135 11.01 -1.03 -15.77
N GLU A 136 11.68 -0.21 -16.60
CA GLU A 136 12.96 0.42 -16.28
C GLU A 136 12.93 1.85 -16.82
N VAL A 137 13.33 2.83 -16.00
CA VAL A 137 13.33 4.25 -16.34
C VAL A 137 14.64 4.87 -15.91
N ALA A 138 15.44 5.35 -16.87
CA ALA A 138 16.66 6.11 -16.63
C ALA A 138 16.50 7.55 -17.13
N ILE A 139 16.57 8.53 -16.22
CA ILE A 139 16.47 9.95 -16.53
C ILE A 139 17.78 10.64 -16.19
N ASP A 140 18.41 11.27 -17.19
CA ASP A 140 19.60 12.07 -16.98
C ASP A 140 19.24 13.51 -16.57
N MET A 141 19.34 13.81 -15.26
CA MET A 141 18.98 15.14 -14.74
C MET A 141 20.06 16.21 -14.98
N GLN A 142 21.27 15.85 -15.42
CA GLN A 142 22.34 16.82 -15.67
C GLN A 142 23.02 16.54 -17.01
N GLU A 143 23.25 17.57 -17.85
CA GLU A 143 24.14 17.44 -19.02
C GLU A 143 25.63 17.23 -18.64
N ARG A 144 25.94 16.78 -17.41
CA ARG A 144 27.29 16.66 -16.87
C ARG A 144 27.61 15.22 -16.47
N PRO A 145 28.82 14.73 -16.79
CA PRO A 145 29.18 13.31 -16.75
C PRO A 145 29.42 12.70 -15.35
N VAL A 146 28.90 13.28 -14.25
CA VAL A 146 29.15 12.75 -12.91
C VAL A 146 27.88 12.79 -12.04
N ASP A 147 27.24 11.62 -11.94
CA ASP A 147 26.29 11.12 -10.93
C ASP A 147 25.13 12.00 -10.47
N GLY A 148 24.12 12.18 -11.32
CA GLY A 148 22.88 12.82 -10.91
C GLY A 148 21.65 12.35 -11.67
N GLY A 149 21.59 11.08 -12.05
CA GLY A 149 20.43 10.50 -12.74
C GLY A 149 19.41 9.89 -11.78
N THR A 150 18.21 9.68 -12.29
CA THR A 150 17.19 8.85 -11.66
C THR A 150 17.14 7.52 -12.39
N HIS A 151 17.22 6.41 -11.67
CA HIS A 151 17.04 5.07 -12.23
C HIS A 151 15.96 4.34 -11.41
N TRP A 152 14.80 4.11 -12.02
CA TRP A 152 13.68 3.42 -11.40
C TRP A 152 13.45 2.07 -12.07
N ILE A 153 13.18 1.06 -11.25
CA ILE A 153 12.90 -0.30 -11.71
C ILE A 153 11.57 -0.75 -11.10
N VAL A 154 10.68 -1.28 -11.94
CA VAL A 154 9.36 -1.83 -11.59
C VAL A 154 9.34 -3.29 -12.01
N GLU A 155 9.35 -4.19 -11.03
CA GLU A 155 9.38 -5.63 -11.24
C GLU A 155 8.16 -6.32 -10.63
N ASP A 156 7.93 -7.58 -11.03
CA ASP A 156 6.92 -8.46 -10.44
C ASP A 156 5.50 -7.84 -10.36
N LEU A 157 5.11 -7.06 -11.38
CA LEU A 157 3.78 -6.48 -11.41
C LEU A 157 2.73 -7.57 -11.59
N GLU A 158 1.85 -7.67 -10.60
CA GLU A 158 0.73 -8.58 -10.57
C GLU A 158 -0.60 -7.79 -10.47
N LEU A 159 -1.59 -8.25 -11.23
CA LEU A 159 -2.92 -7.63 -11.25
C LEU A 159 -3.70 -8.01 -9.98
N GLY A 160 -4.44 -7.05 -9.44
CA GLY A 160 -5.21 -7.25 -8.22
C GLY A 160 -4.41 -7.03 -6.95
N LEU A 161 -5.06 -7.31 -5.83
CA LEU A 161 -4.44 -7.23 -4.50
C LEU A 161 -3.57 -8.47 -4.24
N PRO A 162 -2.53 -8.36 -3.39
CA PRO A 162 -1.69 -9.50 -3.07
C PRO A 162 -2.45 -10.66 -2.40
N GLY A 163 -2.23 -11.88 -2.91
CA GLY A 163 -2.74 -13.11 -2.29
C GLY A 163 -4.19 -13.45 -2.64
N ASP A 164 -4.79 -14.31 -1.82
CA ASP A 164 -6.13 -14.85 -2.05
C ASP A 164 -7.19 -14.00 -1.32
N GLU A 165 -8.45 -14.07 -1.77
CA GLU A 165 -9.59 -13.54 -1.01
C GLU A 165 -9.56 -14.09 0.42
N VAL A 166 -9.64 -13.20 1.43
CA VAL A 166 -9.59 -13.64 2.82
C VAL A 166 -10.81 -14.50 3.11
N SER A 167 -10.58 -15.72 3.56
CA SER A 167 -11.63 -16.63 4.01
C SER A 167 -11.16 -17.40 5.24
N SER A 168 -12.12 -17.88 6.04
CA SER A 168 -11.84 -18.71 7.21
C SER A 168 -11.00 -19.96 6.89
N ALA A 169 -11.19 -20.54 5.69
CA ALA A 169 -10.43 -21.70 5.23
C ALA A 169 -8.96 -21.35 4.93
N VAL A 170 -8.71 -20.22 4.27
CA VAL A 170 -7.35 -19.73 3.96
C VAL A 170 -6.61 -19.40 5.26
N VAL A 171 -7.23 -18.63 6.15
CA VAL A 171 -6.66 -18.24 7.45
C VAL A 171 -6.33 -19.48 8.30
N ALA A 172 -7.26 -20.44 8.43
CA ALA A 172 -7.01 -21.66 9.18
C ALA A 172 -5.94 -22.58 8.54
N GLY A 173 -5.77 -22.52 7.21
CA GLY A 173 -4.70 -23.21 6.51
C GLY A 173 -3.32 -22.64 6.86
N ALA A 174 -3.20 -21.33 6.76
CA ALA A 174 -2.00 -20.57 7.09
C ALA A 174 -1.62 -20.70 8.58
N GLU A 175 -2.59 -20.61 9.48
CA GLU A 175 -2.37 -20.80 10.92
C GLU A 175 -1.79 -22.18 11.23
N ARG A 176 -2.28 -23.24 10.59
CA ARG A 176 -1.73 -24.59 10.79
C ARG A 176 -0.27 -24.70 10.34
N LEU A 177 0.11 -24.04 9.25
CA LEU A 177 1.51 -23.99 8.82
C LEU A 177 2.35 -23.26 9.86
N TRP A 178 1.89 -22.09 10.30
CA TRP A 178 2.55 -21.32 11.36
C TRP A 178 2.74 -22.13 12.64
N GLN A 179 1.70 -22.77 13.17
CA GLN A 179 1.82 -23.59 14.38
C GLN A 179 2.80 -24.76 14.24
N ALA A 180 2.99 -25.28 13.02
CA ALA A 180 3.91 -26.38 12.76
C ALA A 180 5.37 -25.93 12.70
N SER A 181 5.65 -24.69 12.29
CA SER A 181 6.99 -24.19 12.02
C SER A 181 7.43 -22.98 12.85
N ARG A 182 6.56 -22.43 13.70
CA ARG A 182 6.83 -21.17 14.40
C ARG A 182 8.10 -21.26 15.26
N PRO A 183 9.04 -20.31 15.12
CA PRO A 183 10.19 -20.23 16.01
C PRO A 183 9.77 -19.99 17.46
N ALA A 184 10.57 -20.48 18.41
CA ALA A 184 10.33 -20.22 19.83
C ALA A 184 10.54 -18.74 20.20
N ALA A 185 11.32 -17.99 19.41
CA ALA A 185 11.49 -16.56 19.51
C ALA A 185 11.73 -15.97 18.11
N TYR A 186 11.14 -14.80 17.85
CA TYR A 186 11.21 -14.16 16.54
C TYR A 186 11.03 -12.64 16.66
N GLU A 187 11.50 -11.92 15.65
CA GLU A 187 11.37 -10.47 15.52
C GLU A 187 10.91 -10.13 14.10
N TYR A 188 10.09 -9.10 13.96
CA TYR A 188 9.52 -8.63 12.70
C TYR A 188 9.12 -7.16 12.81
N THR A 189 8.81 -6.55 11.68
CA THR A 189 8.19 -5.23 11.59
C THR A 189 6.74 -5.39 11.15
N LEU A 190 5.81 -4.77 11.89
CA LEU A 190 4.41 -4.68 11.54
C LEU A 190 4.11 -3.24 11.09
N SER A 191 3.54 -3.08 9.91
CA SER A 191 3.10 -1.78 9.40
C SER A 191 1.59 -1.81 9.19
N VAL A 192 0.92 -0.75 9.63
CA VAL A 192 -0.51 -0.53 9.42
C VAL A 192 -0.65 0.74 8.60
N PHE A 193 -1.38 0.66 7.50
CA PHE A 193 -1.70 1.77 6.62
C PHE A 193 -3.22 1.95 6.56
N CYS A 194 -3.69 3.12 6.94
CA CYS A 194 -5.09 3.53 6.94
C CYS A 194 -5.13 5.05 7.09
N ASP A 195 -6.16 5.74 6.59
CA ASP A 195 -6.42 7.13 7.00
C ASP A 195 -7.04 7.15 8.42
N CYS A 196 -6.26 6.69 9.40
CA CYS A 196 -6.72 6.49 10.78
C CYS A 196 -5.58 6.59 11.80
N PRO A 197 -5.88 6.89 13.09
CA PRO A 197 -4.86 7.00 14.13
C PRO A 197 -4.02 5.74 14.41
N LEU A 198 -4.33 4.59 13.78
CA LEU A 198 -3.55 3.36 13.90
C LEU A 198 -2.40 3.28 12.90
N GLU A 199 -2.32 4.21 11.95
CA GLU A 199 -1.27 4.23 10.94
C GLU A 199 0.11 4.40 11.59
N GLY A 200 1.02 3.49 11.23
CA GLY A 200 2.32 3.41 11.85
C GLY A 200 3.09 2.16 11.50
N SER A 201 4.28 2.04 12.07
CA SER A 201 5.11 0.83 11.98
C SER A 201 5.76 0.54 13.33
N VAL A 202 5.68 -0.71 13.78
CA VAL A 202 6.24 -1.18 15.04
C VAL A 202 7.10 -2.42 14.81
N LYS A 203 8.35 -2.35 15.24
CA LYS A 203 9.23 -3.50 15.32
C LYS A 203 8.91 -4.27 16.59
N THR A 204 8.58 -5.55 16.47
CA THR A 204 8.09 -6.37 17.59
C THR A 204 8.97 -7.59 17.79
N ARG A 205 9.30 -7.88 19.06
CA ARG A 205 10.02 -9.08 19.48
C ARG A 205 9.12 -9.97 20.33
N VAL A 206 9.07 -11.25 19.98
CA VAL A 206 8.24 -12.26 20.65
C VAL A 206 9.11 -13.42 21.13
N GLU A 207 8.88 -13.86 22.38
CA GLU A 207 9.47 -15.05 22.98
C GLU A 207 8.37 -15.94 23.57
N GLY A 208 8.25 -17.16 23.06
CA GLY A 208 7.10 -18.02 23.30
C GLY A 208 5.83 -17.34 22.77
N ASP A 209 4.85 -17.15 23.66
CA ASP A 209 3.58 -16.49 23.34
C ASP A 209 3.52 -15.07 23.95
N ARG A 210 4.67 -14.42 24.13
CA ARG A 210 4.75 -13.10 24.80
C ARG A 210 5.61 -12.13 24.00
N ILE A 211 5.07 -10.95 23.78
CA ILE A 211 5.85 -9.80 23.32
C ILE A 211 6.82 -9.40 24.44
N THR A 212 8.13 -9.40 24.14
CA THR A 212 9.20 -9.03 25.09
C THR A 212 9.85 -7.70 24.75
N GLY A 213 9.65 -7.17 23.55
CA GLY A 213 10.12 -5.85 23.14
C GLY A 213 9.30 -5.29 21.98
N SER A 214 9.26 -3.96 21.91
CA SER A 214 8.63 -3.24 20.81
C SER A 214 9.29 -1.88 20.62
N ASP A 215 9.65 -1.54 19.38
CA ASP A 215 10.19 -0.23 19.00
C ASP A 215 9.28 0.39 17.94
N ILE A 216 8.67 1.54 18.24
CA ILE A 216 7.88 2.29 17.27
C ILE A 216 8.85 2.91 16.26
N LEU A 217 8.74 2.52 15.00
CA LEU A 217 9.56 3.02 13.89
C LEU A 217 8.91 4.26 13.25
N TYR A 218 7.58 4.23 13.13
CA TYR A 218 6.77 5.28 12.54
C TYR A 218 5.42 5.35 13.24
N ASP A 219 4.90 6.57 13.41
CA ASP A 219 3.61 6.83 14.03
C ASP A 219 3.09 8.17 13.51
N GLU A 220 2.06 8.13 12.65
CA GLU A 220 1.39 9.35 12.19
C GLU A 220 0.56 9.99 13.29
N SER A 221 0.03 9.16 14.18
CA SER A 221 -0.70 9.64 15.33
C SER A 221 0.30 10.31 16.28
N ASN A 222 0.01 11.52 16.76
CA ASN A 222 0.83 12.15 17.81
C ASN A 222 0.70 11.40 19.18
N GLY A 223 0.50 10.07 19.20
CA GLY A 223 -0.07 9.35 20.35
C GLY A 223 0.18 7.85 20.49
N GLY A 224 0.90 7.16 19.60
CA GLY A 224 1.38 5.80 19.83
C GLY A 224 0.29 4.73 19.86
N MET A 225 -0.70 4.80 18.97
CA MET A 225 -1.83 3.85 19.00
C MET A 225 -1.51 2.50 18.33
N ILE A 226 -0.48 2.42 17.48
CA ILE A 226 -0.06 1.14 16.92
C ILE A 226 0.41 0.20 18.04
N THR A 227 -0.30 -0.91 18.19
CA THR A 227 -0.06 -1.88 19.26
C THR A 227 0.70 -3.07 18.70
N PRO A 228 1.83 -3.50 19.29
CA PRO A 228 2.51 -4.72 18.86
C PRO A 228 1.59 -5.93 19.08
N LEU A 229 1.54 -6.85 18.12
CA LEU A 229 0.67 -8.03 18.12
C LEU A 229 1.44 -9.27 17.72
N ALA A 230 1.52 -10.30 18.56
CA ALA A 230 2.18 -11.56 18.16
C ALA A 230 1.44 -12.20 16.97
N VAL A 231 2.15 -13.01 16.17
CA VAL A 231 1.55 -13.64 14.98
C VAL A 231 0.35 -14.51 15.35
N ASP A 232 0.39 -15.19 16.49
CA ASP A 232 -0.73 -15.98 17.00
C ASP A 232 -1.97 -15.11 17.33
N ASP A 233 -1.75 -13.91 17.88
CA ASP A 233 -2.84 -12.96 18.15
C ASP A 233 -3.43 -12.43 16.84
N MET A 234 -2.60 -12.18 15.81
CA MET A 234 -3.07 -11.79 14.48
C MET A 234 -3.98 -12.87 13.85
N PHE A 235 -3.65 -14.15 14.01
CA PHE A 235 -4.54 -15.23 13.54
C PHE A 235 -5.87 -15.27 14.29
N SER A 236 -5.85 -15.09 15.61
CA SER A 236 -7.07 -15.00 16.40
C SER A 236 -7.95 -13.83 15.92
N ASP A 237 -7.33 -12.67 15.73
CA ASP A 237 -8.00 -11.45 15.28
C ASP A 237 -8.58 -11.60 13.86
N LEU A 238 -7.83 -12.20 12.92
CA LEU A 238 -8.31 -12.50 11.57
C LEU A 238 -9.43 -13.55 11.57
N ALA A 239 -9.32 -14.58 12.41
CA ALA A 239 -10.36 -15.61 12.52
C ALA A 239 -11.66 -15.03 13.08
N ASP A 240 -11.57 -14.16 14.10
CA ASP A 240 -12.73 -13.44 14.66
C ASP A 240 -13.34 -12.49 13.62
N LEU A 241 -12.50 -11.78 12.86
CA LEU A 241 -12.93 -10.94 11.75
C LEU A 241 -13.68 -11.77 10.70
N MET A 242 -13.14 -12.93 10.29
CA MET A 242 -13.74 -13.78 9.27
C MET A 242 -14.96 -14.55 9.75
N ALA A 243 -15.03 -14.91 11.03
CA ALA A 243 -16.23 -15.51 11.62
C ALA A 243 -17.44 -14.55 11.56
N SER A 244 -17.19 -13.25 11.39
CA SER A 244 -18.22 -12.24 11.21
C SER A 244 -18.70 -12.06 9.75
N VAL A 245 -17.98 -12.65 8.78
CA VAL A 245 -18.18 -12.44 7.34
C VAL A 245 -19.39 -13.21 6.78
N ASP A 246 -19.94 -14.20 7.50
CA ASP A 246 -21.20 -14.86 7.14
C ASP A 246 -22.45 -13.94 7.22
N GLY A 247 -22.26 -12.66 7.51
CA GLY A 247 -23.22 -11.61 7.22
C GLY A 247 -23.57 -10.80 8.46
N VAL A 248 -22.95 -9.63 8.56
CA VAL A 248 -23.21 -8.59 9.57
C VAL A 248 -22.66 -8.99 10.95
N VAL A 249 -21.51 -8.42 11.32
CA VAL A 249 -21.08 -8.37 12.73
C VAL A 249 -22.26 -7.80 13.54
N GLU A 250 -22.54 -8.31 14.75
CA GLU A 250 -23.33 -7.57 15.73
C GLU A 250 -22.73 -6.15 15.84
N GLY A 251 -23.33 -5.16 15.18
CA GLY A 251 -22.76 -3.82 15.03
C GLY A 251 -22.89 -3.22 13.62
N GLY A 252 -23.08 -4.02 12.56
CA GLY A 252 -23.31 -3.48 11.22
C GLY A 252 -22.04 -3.11 10.46
N ILE A 253 -21.01 -3.96 10.48
CA ILE A 253 -19.82 -3.83 9.63
C ILE A 253 -19.72 -5.09 8.75
N ARG A 254 -19.24 -4.91 7.51
CA ARG A 254 -18.81 -5.98 6.61
C ARG A 254 -17.34 -5.77 6.27
N PHE A 255 -16.59 -6.87 6.30
CA PHE A 255 -15.19 -6.91 5.89
C PHE A 255 -15.08 -7.75 4.62
N THR A 256 -14.40 -7.21 3.62
CA THR A 256 -13.92 -7.94 2.43
C THR A 256 -12.44 -7.66 2.26
N GLY A 257 -11.72 -8.48 1.52
CA GLY A 257 -10.29 -8.25 1.39
C GLY A 257 -9.53 -9.40 0.78
N SER A 258 -8.20 -9.27 0.84
CA SER A 258 -7.28 -10.36 0.48
C SER A 258 -6.17 -10.50 1.51
N ALA A 259 -5.52 -11.65 1.52
CA ALA A 259 -4.38 -11.90 2.37
C ALA A 259 -3.36 -12.79 1.65
N ARG A 260 -2.08 -12.46 1.84
CA ARG A 260 -0.95 -13.26 1.42
C ARG A 260 -0.20 -13.75 2.65
N PHE A 261 0.01 -15.06 2.71
CA PHE A 261 0.73 -15.72 3.80
C PHE A 261 2.06 -16.27 3.29
N HIS A 262 3.06 -16.40 4.17
CA HIS A 262 4.32 -17.02 3.81
C HIS A 262 4.08 -18.49 3.41
N PRO A 263 4.53 -18.95 2.22
CA PRO A 263 4.15 -20.26 1.70
C PRO A 263 4.62 -21.42 2.60
N ASP A 264 5.80 -21.28 3.21
CA ASP A 264 6.38 -22.34 4.04
C ASP A 264 6.07 -22.21 5.54
N LEU A 265 5.91 -20.98 6.03
CA LEU A 265 5.82 -20.67 7.45
C LEU A 265 4.43 -20.23 7.87
N GLY A 266 3.54 -19.95 6.93
CA GLY A 266 2.14 -19.62 7.20
C GLY A 266 1.87 -18.23 7.76
N TYR A 267 2.84 -17.48 8.27
CA TYR A 267 2.55 -16.17 8.86
C TYR A 267 1.99 -15.15 7.84
N PRO A 268 1.18 -14.16 8.25
CA PRO A 268 0.63 -13.15 7.34
C PRO A 268 1.75 -12.22 6.84
N ILE A 269 1.93 -12.10 5.52
CA ILE A 269 2.86 -11.12 4.91
C ILE A 269 2.11 -9.83 4.59
N TRP A 270 0.89 -9.96 4.09
CA TRP A 270 0.02 -8.86 3.71
C TRP A 270 -1.43 -9.23 3.99
N VAL A 271 -2.20 -8.29 4.54
CA VAL A 271 -3.65 -8.39 4.71
C VAL A 271 -4.25 -7.03 4.36
N GLY A 272 -5.06 -6.97 3.30
CA GLY A 272 -5.83 -5.79 2.95
C GLY A 272 -7.31 -6.02 3.20
N LEU A 273 -7.96 -5.08 3.88
CA LEU A 273 -9.36 -5.15 4.28
C LEU A 273 -10.09 -3.89 3.80
N ASP A 274 -11.15 -4.08 3.02
CA ASP A 274 -12.22 -3.10 2.83
C ASP A 274 -13.20 -3.24 4.02
N ILE A 275 -13.59 -2.10 4.58
CA ILE A 275 -14.47 -1.99 5.73
C ILE A 275 -15.73 -1.22 5.30
N GLU A 276 -16.85 -1.92 5.21
CA GLU A 276 -18.14 -1.33 4.86
C GLU A 276 -19.01 -1.22 6.11
N VAL A 277 -19.35 0.01 6.50
CA VAL A 277 -20.28 0.29 7.61
C VAL A 277 -21.72 0.23 7.09
N LEU A 278 -22.45 -0.81 7.51
CA LEU A 278 -23.84 -1.11 7.13
C LEU A 278 -24.89 -0.49 8.06
N ALA A 279 -24.52 -0.12 9.29
CA ALA A 279 -25.42 0.47 10.27
C ALA A 279 -25.00 1.90 10.62
N ASP A 280 -25.98 2.76 10.86
CA ASP A 280 -25.78 4.13 11.36
C ASP A 280 -25.49 4.09 12.88
N ASP A 281 -24.33 3.54 13.23
CA ASP A 281 -23.84 3.50 14.61
C ASP A 281 -22.76 4.58 14.79
N PRO A 282 -22.95 5.54 15.72
CA PRO A 282 -22.00 6.62 15.95
C PRO A 282 -20.61 6.14 16.43
N VAL A 283 -20.51 4.91 16.95
CA VAL A 283 -19.21 4.30 17.32
C VAL A 283 -18.40 3.92 16.08
N LEU A 284 -19.07 3.67 14.96
CA LEU A 284 -18.45 3.27 13.69
C LEU A 284 -18.07 4.47 12.81
N VAL A 285 -18.51 5.67 13.20
CA VAL A 285 -18.13 6.92 12.52
C VAL A 285 -16.64 7.16 12.73
N GLY A 286 -15.88 7.13 11.64
CA GLY A 286 -14.43 7.33 11.66
C GLY A 286 -13.62 6.04 11.55
N LEU A 287 -14.25 4.88 11.37
CA LEU A 287 -13.54 3.72 10.84
C LEU A 287 -13.02 4.05 9.43
N PRO A 288 -11.76 3.69 9.12
CA PRO A 288 -11.29 3.85 7.76
C PRO A 288 -12.07 2.91 6.85
N SER A 289 -12.32 3.32 5.61
CA SER A 289 -12.94 2.44 4.61
C SER A 289 -12.00 1.31 4.19
N ARG A 290 -10.69 1.46 4.42
CA ARG A 290 -9.65 0.53 4.06
C ARG A 290 -8.56 0.47 5.10
N MET A 291 -8.02 -0.71 5.29
CA MET A 291 -6.86 -0.94 6.14
C MET A 291 -5.97 -1.98 5.50
N VAL A 292 -4.68 -1.67 5.42
CA VAL A 292 -3.65 -2.61 4.98
C VAL A 292 -2.70 -2.86 6.13
N VAL A 293 -2.45 -4.14 6.40
CA VAL A 293 -1.48 -4.60 7.39
C VAL A 293 -0.42 -5.40 6.68
N THR A 294 0.85 -5.04 6.85
CA THR A 294 1.98 -5.78 6.30
C THR A 294 2.92 -6.23 7.41
N MET A 295 3.55 -7.39 7.20
CA MET A 295 4.60 -7.88 8.07
C MET A 295 5.86 -8.17 7.27
N THR A 296 6.96 -7.53 7.66
CA THR A 296 8.26 -7.69 7.02
C THR A 296 9.32 -8.14 8.02
N ASP A 297 10.46 -8.58 7.49
CA ASP A 297 11.66 -8.89 8.27
C ASP A 297 11.48 -9.92 9.38
N LEU A 298 10.51 -10.83 9.24
CA LEU A 298 10.34 -11.90 10.22
C LEU A 298 11.55 -12.82 10.19
N HIS A 299 12.28 -12.88 11.30
CA HIS A 299 13.42 -13.78 11.46
C HIS A 299 13.46 -14.42 12.86
N PRO A 300 13.88 -15.70 12.97
CA PRO A 300 14.11 -16.34 14.25
C PRO A 300 15.21 -15.65 15.06
N ILE A 301 15.03 -15.54 16.38
CA ILE A 301 16.07 -15.06 17.29
C ILE A 301 16.63 -16.23 18.10
N GLN A 302 17.95 -16.25 18.31
CA GLN A 302 18.58 -17.22 19.21
C GLN A 302 18.25 -16.88 20.67
N PRO A 303 17.75 -17.82 21.48
CA PRO A 303 17.45 -17.55 22.88
C PRO A 303 18.73 -17.15 23.64
N GLY A 304 18.75 -15.95 24.22
CA GLY A 304 19.84 -15.45 25.07
C GLY A 304 20.91 -14.60 24.39
N GLY A 305 20.62 -14.00 23.22
CA GLY A 305 21.44 -12.97 22.59
C GLY A 305 21.24 -11.57 23.15
#